data_AF-A0A137ST38-F1
#
_entry.id   AF-A0A137ST38-F1
#
_cell.length_a   1.000
_cell.length_b   1.000
_cell.length_c   1.000
_cell.angle_alpha   90.00
_cell.angle_beta   90.00
_cell.angle_gamma   90.00
#
_symmetry.space_group_name_H-M   'P 1'
#
loop_
_entity.id
_entity.type
_entity.pdbx_description
1 polymer ?
#
loop_
_entity_poly.entity_id
_entity_poly.type
_entity_poly.pdbx_seq_one_letter_code
_entity_poly.pdbx_strand_id
1 'polypeptide(L)' 'MITEDKVTEIFCMADDFCKFFDAMVAKYTLKPTGKRKYHRDSTMSKAEVMLIMILFHEMKKPCNS' A
#
# COMPACT_ATOMS: atom_id res chain seq x y z
N MET A 1 23.51 4.84 -6.09
CA MET A 1 22.91 5.97 -5.35
C MET A 1 21.48 6.13 -5.83
N ILE A 2 20.49 6.09 -4.93
CA ILE A 2 19.11 6.43 -5.29
C ILE A 2 19.09 7.94 -5.57
N THR A 3 18.50 8.34 -6.70
CA THR A 3 18.38 9.76 -7.09
C THR A 3 17.09 10.36 -6.52
N GLU A 4 17.07 11.66 -6.26
CA GLU A 4 15.88 12.37 -5.76
C GLU A 4 14.67 12.17 -6.70
N ASP A 5 14.90 12.14 -8.01
CA ASP A 5 13.86 11.87 -9.00
C ASP A 5 13.21 10.49 -8.80
N LYS A 6 14.01 9.44 -8.52
CA LYS A 6 13.49 8.09 -8.28
C LYS A 6 12.74 7.98 -6.96
N VAL A 7 13.17 8.72 -5.94
CA VAL A 7 12.43 8.81 -4.67
C VAL A 7 11.08 9.45 -4.92
N THR A 8 11.07 10.60 -5.59
CA THR A 8 9.86 11.35 -5.95
C THR A 8 8.89 10.48 -6.74
N GLU A 9 9.39 9.75 -7.74
CA GLU A 9 8.58 8.85 -8.58
C GLU A 9 7.87 7.77 -7.75
N ILE A 10 8.59 7.11 -6.83
CA ILE A 10 8.04 6.09 -5.94
C ILE A 10 6.98 6.67 -5.00
N PHE A 11 7.24 7.84 -4.41
CA PHE A 11 6.28 8.49 -3.53
C PHE A 11 5.01 8.94 -4.27
N CYS A 12 5.13 9.46 -5.49
CA CYS A 12 3.99 9.82 -6.34
C CYS A 12 3.15 8.58 -6.69
N MET A 13 3.80 7.49 -7.13
CA MET A 13 3.10 6.23 -7.38
C MET A 13 2.39 5.70 -6.12
N ALA A 14 3.07 5.76 -4.98
CA ALA A 14 2.51 5.30 -3.71
C ALA A 14 1.29 6.11 -3.26
N ASP A 15 1.35 7.43 -3.40
CA ASP A 15 0.23 8.31 -3.03
C ASP A 15 -0.99 8.09 -3.93
N ASP A 16 -0.80 7.97 -5.24
CA ASP A 16 -1.88 7.71 -6.19
C ASP A 16 -2.53 6.34 -5.99
N PHE A 17 -1.73 5.31 -5.71
CA PHE A 17 -2.27 4.01 -5.31
C PHE A 17 -3.04 4.08 -4.00
N CYS A 18 -2.53 4.81 -2.98
CA CYS A 18 -3.25 4.94 -1.71
C CYS A 18 -4.63 5.57 -1.90
N LYS A 19 -4.76 6.62 -2.73
CA LYS A 19 -6.06 7.22 -3.06
C LYS A 19 -7.02 6.22 -3.70
N PHE A 20 -6.52 5.42 -4.64
CA PHE A 20 -7.31 4.37 -5.29
C PHE A 20 -7.71 3.27 -4.30
N PHE A 21 -6.76 2.84 -3.46
CA PHE A 21 -6.97 1.84 -2.44
C PHE A 21 -8.01 2.30 -1.42
N ASP A 22 -7.93 3.52 -0.91
CA ASP A 22 -8.91 4.10 0.02
C ASP A 22 -10.32 4.10 -0.58
N ALA A 23 -10.44 4.49 -1.85
CA ALA A 23 -11.73 4.46 -2.56
C ALA A 23 -12.28 3.02 -2.69
N MET A 24 -11.43 2.04 -3.02
CA MET A 24 -11.83 0.64 -3.08
C MET A 24 -12.19 0.06 -1.71
N VAL A 25 -11.39 0.34 -0.69
CA VAL A 25 -11.65 -0.07 0.70
C VAL A 25 -12.98 0.51 1.15
N ALA A 26 -13.23 1.80 0.97
CA ALA A 26 -14.51 2.40 1.33
C ALA A 26 -15.71 1.74 0.62
N LYS A 27 -15.55 1.39 -0.66
CA LYS A 27 -16.62 0.78 -1.48
C LYS A 27 -16.88 -0.69 -1.14
N TYR A 28 -15.84 -1.46 -0.87
CA TYR A 28 -15.91 -2.92 -0.78
C TYR A 28 -15.71 -3.46 0.64
N THR A 29 -15.40 -2.61 1.63
CA THR A 29 -15.28 -3.05 3.03
C THR A 29 -16.61 -3.61 3.50
N LEU A 30 -16.56 -4.88 3.91
CA LEU A 30 -17.71 -5.55 4.49
C LEU A 30 -18.05 -4.91 5.84
N LYS A 31 -19.33 -4.62 6.04
CA LYS A 31 -19.80 -4.16 7.34
C LYS A 31 -19.52 -5.25 8.40
N PRO A 32 -19.07 -4.88 9.60
CA PRO A 32 -18.86 -5.85 10.66
C PRO A 32 -20.20 -6.55 10.98
N THR A 33 -20.27 -7.85 10.71
CA THR A 33 -21.46 -8.68 10.95
C THR A 33 -21.31 -9.42 12.27
N GLY A 34 -21.84 -8.88 13.37
CA GLY A 34 -22.11 -9.59 14.65
C GLY A 34 -20.97 -10.37 15.33
N LYS A 35 -19.77 -10.43 14.76
CA LYS A 35 -18.61 -11.16 15.27
C LYS A 35 -17.94 -10.36 16.38
N ARG A 36 -17.35 -11.07 17.35
CA ARG A 36 -16.55 -10.47 18.42
C ARG A 36 -15.51 -9.54 17.80
N LYS A 37 -15.45 -8.30 18.28
CA LYS A 37 -14.42 -7.32 17.87
C LYS A 37 -13.06 -7.95 18.17
N TYR A 38 -12.28 -8.22 17.12
CA TYR A 38 -10.91 -8.65 17.28
C TYR A 38 -10.13 -7.51 17.95
N HIS A 39 -9.13 -7.84 18.78
CA HIS A 39 -8.39 -6.84 19.54
C HIS A 39 -7.62 -5.86 18.64
N ARG A 40 -7.20 -6.30 17.46
CA ARG A 40 -6.53 -5.48 16.45
C ARG A 40 -7.52 -5.08 15.37
N ASP A 41 -7.45 -3.83 14.92
CA ASP A 41 -8.16 -3.42 13.72
C ASP A 41 -7.60 -4.19 12.52
N SER A 42 -8.47 -4.83 11.73
CA SER A 42 -8.05 -5.60 10.54
C SER A 42 -7.75 -4.74 9.32
N THR A 43 -7.55 -3.43 9.53
CA THR A 43 -7.27 -2.46 8.48
C THR A 43 -5.77 -2.36 8.28
N MET A 44 -5.30 -2.60 7.05
CA MET A 44 -3.91 -2.33 6.68
C MET A 44 -3.68 -0.81 6.76
N SER A 45 -2.67 -0.39 7.50
CA SER A 45 -2.32 1.02 7.63
C SER A 45 -1.75 1.57 6.32
N LYS A 46 -1.87 2.89 6.10
CA LYS A 46 -1.27 3.55 4.93
C LYS A 46 0.25 3.29 4.84
N ALA A 47 0.93 3.21 5.98
CA ALA A 47 2.36 2.86 6.04
C ALA A 47 2.65 1.42 5.58
N GLU A 48 1.82 0.44 5.98
CA GLU A 48 1.95 -0.94 5.51
C GLU A 48 1.70 -1.04 3.99
N VAL A 49 0.73 -0.30 3.46
CA VAL A 49 0.47 -0.22 2.00
C VAL A 49 1.68 0.35 1.25
N MET A 50 2.23 1.47 1.73
CA MET A 50 3.40 2.10 1.11
C MET A 50 4.62 1.18 1.14
N LEU A 51 4.84 0.46 2.26
CA LEU A 51 5.94 -0.51 2.38
C LEU A 51 5.79 -1.65 1.36
N ILE A 52 4.60 -2.21 1.19
CA ILE A 52 4.33 -3.25 0.20
C ILE A 52 4.63 -2.76 -1.21
N MET A 53 4.24 -1.52 -1.56
CA MET A 53 4.55 -0.95 -2.87
C MET A 53 6.05 -0.76 -3.11
N ILE A 54 6.79 -0.28 -2.11
CA ILE A 54 8.25 -0.12 -2.19
C ILE A 54 8.89 -1.50 -2.39
N LEU A 55 8.46 -2.52 -1.63
CA LEU A 55 8.96 -3.89 -1.77
C LEU A 55 8.72 -4.43 -3.20
N PHE A 56 7.52 -4.25 -3.76
CA PHE A 56 7.23 -4.67 -5.14
C PHE A 56 8.05 -3.92 -6.19
N HIS A 57 8.33 -2.63 -5.98
CA HIS A 57 9.16 -1.83 -6.87
C HIS A 57 10.62 -2.30 -6.87
N GLU A 58 11.17 -2.62 -5.69
CA GLU A 58 12.52 -3.19 -5.56
C GLU A 58 12.60 -4.62 -6.10
N MET A 59 11.56 -5.44 -5.93
CA MET A 59 11.47 -6.78 -6.53
C MET A 59 11.33 -6.78 -8.05
N LYS A 60 10.87 -5.67 -8.65
CA LYS A 60 10.73 -5.48 -10.11
C LYS A 60 12.05 -5.18 -10.80
N LYS A 61 13.17 -5.06 -10.08
CA LYS A 61 14.49 -5.04 -10.69
C LYS A 61 14.70 -6.37 -11.42
N PRO A 62 14.94 -6.38 -12.74
CA PRO A 62 15.18 -7.63 -13.44
C PRO A 62 16.39 -8.31 -12.81
N CYS A 63 16.26 -9.61 -12.50
CA CYS A 63 17.39 -10.49 -12.27
C CYS A 63 18.26 -10.47 -13.53
N ASN A 64 19.20 -9.54 -13.61
CA ASN A 64 20.27 -9.54 -14.59
C ASN A 64 21.56 -9.78 -13.81
N SER A 65 21.86 -11.05 -13.58
CA SER A 65 23.21 -11.59 -13.41
C SER A 65 23.91 -11.66 -14.76
#